data_AF-A0A2S2QPJ7-F1
#
_entry.id   AF-A0A2S2QPJ7-F1
#
_cell.length_a   1.000
_cell.length_b   1.000
_cell.length_c   1.000
_cell.angle_alpha   90.00
_cell.angle_beta   90.00
_cell.angle_gamma   90.00
#
_symmetry.space_group_name_H-M   'P 1'
#
loop_
_entity.id
_entity.type
_entity.pdbx_description
1 polymer ?
#
loop_
_entity_poly.entity_id
_entity_poly.type
_entity_poly.pdbx_seq_one_letter_code
_entity_poly.pdbx_strand_id
1 'polypeptide(L)'
;MREYSDKFHQIDCWDKNHPENYKKILSDFINFLKDEEISDLNDSTLDLPCMFTVETEIGLDMMKTKNSLERLYQTVFPEHDLLNYKSIFKIGSVERLLFEITKKTKMNLDSRSIITGLTTHDILKTGLYGYGLGCTYHEGRNIAFQCSKARVLQWMSNICKYVGEFIGLQLIPGRHIAVQLKDGSRMVKPSNQIRNNTYC
;
A
#
# COMPACT_ATOMS: atom_id res chain seq x y z
N MET A 1 9.55 19.37 -10.06
CA MET A 1 9.77 17.97 -9.64
C MET A 1 10.62 17.86 -8.38
N ARG A 2 11.84 18.44 -8.34
CA ARG A 2 12.71 18.40 -7.16
C ARG A 2 12.05 18.91 -5.87
N GLU A 3 11.43 20.09 -5.89
CA GLU A 3 10.78 20.68 -4.71
C GLU A 3 9.66 19.78 -4.15
N TYR A 4 8.91 19.09 -5.03
CA TYR A 4 7.90 18.13 -4.61
C TYR A 4 8.57 16.91 -3.96
N SER A 5 9.62 16.36 -4.58
CA SER A 5 10.36 15.25 -3.97
C SER A 5 10.85 15.61 -2.57
N ASP A 6 11.56 16.72 -2.43
CA ASP A 6 12.16 17.17 -1.17
C ASP A 6 11.12 17.35 -0.05
N LYS A 7 9.90 17.79 -0.40
CA LYS A 7 8.80 18.00 0.56
C LYS A 7 8.04 16.73 0.94
N PHE A 8 8.00 15.71 0.08
CA PHE A 8 7.10 14.57 0.27
C PHE A 8 7.80 13.23 0.51
N HIS A 9 8.50 12.71 -0.50
CA HIS A 9 9.08 11.36 -0.47
C HIS A 9 10.60 11.35 -0.36
N GLN A 10 11.26 12.46 -0.65
CA GLN A 10 12.71 12.66 -0.61
C GLN A 10 13.53 11.63 -1.42
N ILE A 11 12.90 10.95 -2.37
CA ILE A 11 13.54 10.13 -3.40
C ILE A 11 14.34 11.05 -4.35
N ASP A 12 15.64 10.80 -4.48
CA ASP A 12 16.49 11.62 -5.35
C ASP A 12 16.06 11.49 -6.81
N CYS A 13 15.57 12.57 -7.42
CA CYS A 13 15.11 12.56 -8.82
C CYS A 13 16.23 12.28 -9.83
N TRP A 14 17.49 12.34 -9.41
CA TRP A 14 18.67 12.18 -10.26
C TRP A 14 19.43 10.89 -9.99
N ASP A 15 18.90 10.01 -9.13
CA ASP A 15 19.51 8.72 -8.88
C ASP A 15 19.54 7.90 -10.19
N LYS A 16 20.75 7.54 -10.62
CA LYS A 16 20.94 6.72 -11.82
C LYS A 16 20.52 5.26 -11.61
N ASN A 17 20.24 4.87 -10.37
CA ASN A 17 19.78 3.54 -10.03
C ASN A 17 18.25 3.40 -10.07
N HIS A 18 17.52 4.44 -10.48
CA HIS A 18 16.08 4.33 -10.70
C HIS A 18 15.77 3.19 -11.67
N PRO A 19 14.74 2.37 -11.40
CA PRO A 19 14.40 1.28 -12.30
C PRO A 19 13.83 1.85 -13.60
N GLU A 20 14.56 1.65 -14.70
CA GLU A 20 14.15 2.14 -16.03
C GLU A 20 13.35 1.10 -16.83
N ASN A 21 13.37 -0.17 -16.42
CA ASN A 21 12.66 -1.23 -17.12
C ASN A 21 11.18 -1.28 -16.72
N TYR A 22 10.40 -0.30 -17.18
CA TYR A 22 8.97 -0.18 -16.88
C TYR A 22 8.15 -1.41 -17.29
N LYS A 23 8.54 -2.12 -18.36
CA LYS A 23 7.87 -3.37 -18.78
C LYS A 23 8.01 -4.45 -17.72
N LYS A 24 9.23 -4.62 -17.18
CA LYS A 24 9.47 -5.56 -16.09
C LYS A 24 8.75 -5.15 -14.81
N ILE A 25 8.78 -3.86 -14.45
CA ILE A 25 8.06 -3.35 -13.26
C ILE A 25 6.57 -3.66 -13.36
N LEU A 26 5.95 -3.37 -14.52
CA LEU A 26 4.54 -3.65 -14.76
C LEU A 26 4.23 -5.15 -14.69
N SER A 27 5.08 -6.00 -15.29
CA SER A 27 4.94 -7.45 -15.24
C SER A 27 5.03 -7.99 -13.81
N ASP A 28 6.06 -7.60 -13.06
CA ASP A 28 6.26 -8.01 -11.68
C ASP A 28 5.09 -7.56 -10.79
N PHE A 29 4.57 -6.35 -11.02
CA PHE A 29 3.43 -5.81 -10.28
C PHE A 29 2.14 -6.58 -10.56
N ILE A 30 1.85 -6.87 -11.84
CA ILE A 30 0.66 -7.62 -12.24
C ILE A 30 0.73 -9.08 -11.74
N ASN A 31 1.89 -9.73 -11.85
CA ASN A 31 2.11 -11.07 -11.32
C ASN A 31 1.91 -11.10 -9.80
N PHE A 32 2.39 -10.08 -9.08
CA PHE A 32 2.14 -9.94 -7.65
C PHE A 32 0.64 -9.83 -7.31
N LEU A 33 -0.13 -9.09 -8.12
CA LEU A 33 -1.57 -8.94 -7.89
C LEU A 33 -2.36 -10.21 -8.20
N LYS A 34 -1.98 -10.97 -9.23
CA LYS A 34 -2.68 -12.21 -9.59
C LYS A 34 -2.31 -13.42 -8.75
N ASP A 35 -1.17 -13.36 -8.06
CA ASP A 35 -0.55 -14.54 -7.42
C ASP A 35 -0.25 -15.68 -8.43
N GLU A 36 -0.07 -15.33 -9.71
CA GLU A 36 0.21 -16.24 -10.83
C GLU A 36 1.15 -15.57 -11.85
N GLU A 37 1.98 -16.36 -12.54
CA GLU A 37 2.82 -15.86 -13.63
C GLU A 37 2.01 -15.65 -14.91
N ILE A 38 1.93 -14.40 -15.38
CA ILE A 38 1.26 -14.07 -16.64
C ILE A 38 2.27 -14.03 -17.78
N SER A 39 2.00 -14.82 -18.82
CA SER A 39 2.82 -14.87 -20.04
C SER A 39 2.54 -13.73 -21.02
N ASP A 40 1.34 -13.13 -20.98
CA ASP A 40 0.95 -12.03 -21.87
C ASP A 40 0.19 -10.91 -21.13
N LEU A 41 0.75 -9.71 -21.18
CA LEU A 41 0.22 -8.50 -20.55
C LEU A 41 -0.79 -7.74 -21.44
N ASN A 42 -0.91 -8.13 -22.72
CA ASN A 42 -1.80 -7.48 -23.70
C ASN A 42 -3.24 -7.99 -23.66
N ASP A 43 -3.55 -8.94 -22.79
CA ASP A 43 -4.89 -9.48 -22.69
C ASP A 43 -5.83 -8.48 -21.99
N SER A 44 -6.69 -7.83 -22.77
CA SER A 44 -7.71 -6.89 -22.30
C SER A 44 -8.79 -7.53 -21.40
N THR A 45 -8.71 -8.85 -21.17
CA THR A 45 -9.56 -9.61 -20.26
C THR A 45 -8.96 -9.81 -18.86
N LEU A 46 -7.81 -9.18 -18.57
CA LEU A 46 -7.13 -9.27 -17.27
C LEU A 46 -8.02 -8.80 -16.11
N ASP A 47 -8.61 -9.74 -15.37
CA ASP A 47 -9.35 -9.44 -14.15
C ASP A 47 -8.39 -9.34 -12.96
N LEU A 48 -8.01 -8.11 -12.59
CA LEU A 48 -7.14 -7.85 -11.45
C LEU A 48 -7.96 -7.62 -10.16
N PRO A 49 -7.45 -8.07 -9.00
CA PRO A 49 -8.01 -7.70 -7.70
C PRO A 49 -8.05 -6.18 -7.51
N CYS A 50 -9.04 -5.73 -6.74
CA CYS A 50 -9.12 -4.33 -6.33
C CYS A 50 -7.98 -3.99 -5.36
N MET A 51 -7.26 -2.91 -5.64
CA MET A 51 -6.26 -2.36 -4.73
C MET A 51 -6.89 -1.26 -3.89
N PHE A 52 -6.46 -1.12 -2.64
CA PHE A 52 -7.02 -0.14 -1.72
C PHE A 52 -5.95 0.86 -1.28
N THR A 53 -6.28 2.14 -1.34
CA THR A 53 -5.46 3.24 -0.77
C THR A 53 -6.34 4.19 0.04
N VAL A 54 -5.72 5.04 0.84
CA VAL A 54 -6.44 6.05 1.65
C VAL A 54 -7.15 7.10 0.79
N GLU A 55 -8.32 7.50 1.25
CA GLU A 55 -9.02 8.72 0.82
C GLU A 55 -8.47 9.90 1.65
N THR A 56 -7.82 10.87 0.99
CA THR A 56 -7.71 12.22 1.58
C THR A 56 -9.03 12.96 1.38
N GLU A 57 -9.22 14.08 2.07
CA GLU A 57 -10.48 14.87 2.10
C GLU A 57 -11.09 15.18 0.72
N ILE A 58 -10.33 15.05 -0.38
CA ILE A 58 -10.77 15.30 -1.77
C ILE A 58 -10.45 14.11 -2.71
N GLY A 59 -10.25 12.89 -2.20
CA GLY A 59 -9.99 11.69 -3.04
C GLY A 59 -8.69 11.74 -3.87
N LEU A 60 -7.80 12.69 -3.56
CA LEU A 60 -6.61 12.99 -4.36
C LEU A 60 -5.63 11.82 -4.43
N ASP A 61 -5.53 11.01 -3.38
CA ASP A 61 -4.56 9.92 -3.34
C ASP A 61 -5.01 8.68 -4.11
N MET A 62 -6.31 8.39 -4.15
CA MET A 62 -6.87 7.38 -5.04
C MET A 62 -6.66 7.75 -6.51
N MET A 63 -6.95 9.01 -6.88
CA MET A 63 -6.73 9.50 -8.24
C MET A 63 -5.25 9.50 -8.61
N LYS A 64 -4.35 9.96 -7.74
CA LYS A 64 -2.90 9.89 -7.99
C LYS A 64 -2.42 8.46 -8.17
N THR A 65 -2.91 7.52 -7.36
CA THR A 65 -2.56 6.10 -7.47
C THR A 65 -3.00 5.54 -8.81
N LYS A 66 -4.27 5.77 -9.18
CA LYS A 66 -4.83 5.37 -10.48
C LYS A 66 -4.03 5.96 -11.64
N ASN A 67 -3.82 7.28 -11.64
CA ASN A 67 -3.06 7.97 -12.68
C ASN A 67 -1.61 7.48 -12.79
N SER A 68 -0.97 7.15 -11.65
CA SER A 68 0.41 6.65 -11.67
C SER A 68 0.50 5.27 -12.32
N LEU A 69 -0.46 4.39 -12.02
CA LEU A 69 -0.53 3.05 -12.62
C LEU A 69 -0.91 3.09 -14.10
N GLU A 70 -1.84 3.97 -14.47
CA GLU A 70 -2.22 4.18 -15.88
C GLU A 70 -1.05 4.74 -16.69
N ARG A 71 -0.27 5.66 -16.13
CA ARG A 71 0.96 6.16 -16.77
C ARG A 71 2.02 5.07 -16.90
N LEU A 72 2.19 4.20 -15.91
CA LEU A 72 3.09 3.04 -16.03
C LEU A 72 2.64 2.14 -17.18
N TYR A 73 1.34 1.83 -17.25
CA TYR A 73 0.78 1.00 -18.32
C TYR A 73 0.99 1.63 -19.71
N GLN A 74 0.64 2.91 -19.88
CA GLN A 74 0.83 3.66 -21.13
C GLN A 74 2.30 3.79 -21.54
N THR A 75 3.21 3.84 -20.58
CA THR A 75 4.66 3.86 -20.87
C THR A 75 5.11 2.54 -21.49
N VAL A 76 4.47 1.42 -21.14
CA VAL A 76 4.79 0.09 -21.67
C VAL A 76 4.04 -0.21 -22.98
N PHE A 77 2.80 0.27 -23.11
CA PHE A 77 1.92 0.07 -24.26
C PHE A 77 1.44 1.41 -24.84
N PRO A 78 2.33 2.20 -25.46
CA PRO A 78 1.98 3.52 -26.01
C PRO A 78 0.98 3.46 -27.17
N GLU A 79 0.85 2.31 -27.83
CA GLU A 79 -0.08 2.05 -28.93
C GLU A 79 -1.55 1.89 -28.49
N HIS A 80 -1.81 1.71 -27.19
CA HIS A 80 -3.17 1.63 -26.67
C HIS A 80 -3.79 3.02 -26.59
N ASP A 81 -4.75 3.30 -27.48
CA ASP A 81 -5.40 4.60 -27.65
C ASP A 81 -6.08 5.11 -26.36
N LEU A 82 -5.76 6.35 -25.98
CA LEU A 82 -6.29 7.05 -24.80
C LEU A 82 -7.83 7.14 -24.80
N LEU A 83 -8.44 7.16 -25.98
CA LEU A 83 -9.89 7.34 -26.13
C LEU A 83 -10.69 6.05 -25.86
N ASN A 84 -10.06 4.88 -25.99
CA ASN A 84 -10.72 3.57 -25.83
C ASN A 84 -10.09 2.71 -24.71
N TYR A 85 -9.06 3.21 -24.03
CA TYR A 85 -8.41 2.51 -22.94
C TYR A 85 -9.31 2.44 -21.70
N LYS A 86 -9.78 1.23 -21.38
CA LYS A 86 -10.39 0.92 -20.09
C LYS A 86 -9.30 0.46 -19.13
N SER A 87 -9.12 1.22 -18.05
CA SER A 87 -8.16 0.90 -16.99
C SER A 87 -8.37 -0.52 -16.46
N ILE A 88 -7.31 -1.33 -16.49
CA ILE A 88 -7.29 -2.68 -15.89
C ILE A 88 -7.18 -2.62 -14.35
N PHE A 89 -6.77 -1.48 -13.81
CA PHE A 89 -6.57 -1.28 -12.37
C PHE A 89 -7.85 -0.77 -11.70
N LYS A 90 -8.32 -1.52 -10.71
CA LYS A 90 -9.44 -1.12 -9.84
C LYS A 90 -8.87 -0.57 -8.53
N ILE A 91 -9.16 0.69 -8.21
CA ILE A 91 -8.70 1.35 -6.98
C ILE A 91 -9.91 1.66 -6.09
N GLY A 92 -9.90 1.12 -4.88
CA GLY A 92 -10.88 1.34 -3.82
C GLY A 92 -10.29 2.14 -2.65
N SER A 93 -11.18 2.53 -1.74
CA SER A 93 -10.83 3.23 -0.49
C SER A 93 -10.59 2.25 0.65
N VAL A 94 -9.49 2.42 1.37
CA VAL A 94 -9.21 1.67 2.60
C VAL A 94 -10.23 2.00 3.69
N GLU A 95 -10.69 3.24 3.79
CA GLU A 95 -11.70 3.69 4.73
C GLU A 95 -13.03 2.97 4.48
N ARG A 96 -13.46 2.90 3.22
CA ARG A 96 -14.67 2.16 2.83
C ARG A 96 -14.52 0.66 3.07
N LEU A 97 -13.34 0.10 2.77
CA LEU A 97 -13.05 -1.31 3.05
C LEU A 97 -13.17 -1.60 4.55
N LEU A 98 -12.57 -0.76 5.40
CA LEU A 98 -12.66 -0.91 6.84
C LEU A 98 -14.10 -0.80 7.32
N PHE A 99 -14.87 0.17 6.83
CA PHE A 99 -16.29 0.30 7.14
C PHE A 99 -17.12 -0.94 6.76
N GLU A 100 -16.88 -1.51 5.59
CA GLU A 100 -17.59 -2.73 5.18
C GLU A 100 -17.17 -3.96 5.99
N ILE A 101 -15.89 -4.06 6.40
CA ILE A 101 -15.42 -5.10 7.31
C ILE A 101 -16.15 -4.98 8.66
N THR A 102 -16.16 -3.80 9.27
CA THR A 102 -16.78 -3.60 10.60
C THR A 102 -18.26 -3.97 10.58
N LYS A 103 -19.00 -3.51 9.54
CA LYS A 103 -20.40 -3.87 9.30
C LYS A 103 -20.60 -5.39 9.20
N LYS A 104 -19.81 -6.09 8.39
CA LYS A 104 -19.95 -7.54 8.18
C LYS A 104 -19.60 -8.36 9.42
N THR A 105 -18.64 -7.89 10.20
CA THR A 105 -18.25 -8.51 11.47
C THR A 105 -19.19 -8.18 12.64
N LYS A 106 -20.29 -7.45 12.39
CA LYS A 106 -21.26 -7.00 13.41
C LYS A 106 -20.58 -6.30 14.59
N MET A 107 -19.50 -5.56 14.31
CA MET A 107 -18.92 -4.67 15.29
C MET A 107 -19.97 -3.59 15.56
N ASN A 108 -20.58 -3.62 16.75
CA ASN A 108 -21.52 -2.57 17.17
C ASN A 108 -20.75 -1.26 17.26
N LEU A 109 -20.64 -0.56 16.14
CA LEU A 109 -20.10 0.79 16.09
C LEU A 109 -20.95 1.69 16.98
N ASP A 110 -22.27 1.50 17.06
CA ASP A 110 -23.17 2.41 17.76
C ASP A 110 -22.95 2.54 19.28
N SER A 111 -22.36 1.55 19.95
CA SER A 111 -22.12 1.65 21.41
C SER A 111 -20.71 2.07 21.78
N ARG A 112 -19.70 1.93 20.90
CA ARG A 112 -18.32 2.40 21.15
C ARG A 112 -17.88 3.55 20.27
N SER A 113 -18.40 3.74 19.06
CA SER A 113 -18.08 4.92 18.22
C SER A 113 -18.52 6.22 18.89
N ILE A 114 -19.64 6.19 19.62
CA ILE A 114 -20.13 7.28 20.46
C ILE A 114 -19.20 7.51 21.68
N ILE A 115 -18.54 6.46 22.18
CA ILE A 115 -17.64 6.51 23.35
C ILE A 115 -16.19 6.86 22.96
N THR A 116 -15.72 6.49 21.76
CA THR A 116 -14.33 6.67 21.31
C THR A 116 -14.13 7.76 20.27
N GLY A 117 -15.16 8.18 19.52
CA GLY A 117 -15.08 9.28 18.54
C GLY A 117 -14.13 9.05 17.36
N LEU A 118 -13.57 7.85 17.19
CA LEU A 118 -12.58 7.54 16.16
C LEU A 118 -13.24 7.28 14.80
N THR A 119 -12.86 8.05 13.80
CA THR A 119 -13.22 7.80 12.40
C THR A 119 -12.37 6.66 11.81
N THR A 120 -12.80 6.08 10.68
CA THR A 120 -11.98 5.12 9.91
C THR A 120 -10.60 5.69 9.58
N HIS A 121 -10.55 6.98 9.28
CA HIS A 121 -9.32 7.70 9.02
C HIS A 121 -8.42 7.81 10.28
N ASP A 122 -8.99 8.01 11.47
CA ASP A 122 -8.23 8.03 12.73
C ASP A 122 -7.62 6.67 13.05
N ILE A 123 -8.34 5.58 12.74
CA ILE A 123 -7.84 4.21 12.86
C ILE A 123 -6.65 3.99 11.93
N LEU A 124 -6.72 4.48 10.68
CA LEU A 124 -5.62 4.32 9.73
C LEU A 124 -4.38 5.13 10.12
N LYS A 125 -4.55 6.28 10.78
CA LYS A 125 -3.45 7.16 11.21
C LYS A 125 -2.92 6.89 12.62
N THR A 126 -3.55 6.01 13.39
CA THR A 126 -3.12 5.78 14.77
C THR A 126 -1.78 5.04 14.83
N GLY A 127 -0.93 5.42 15.78
CA GLY A 127 0.37 4.78 15.99
C GLY A 127 1.56 5.47 15.31
N LEU A 128 2.75 5.24 15.85
CA LEU A 128 4.01 5.78 15.35
C LEU A 128 4.61 4.88 14.27
N TYR A 129 5.37 5.48 13.35
CA TYR A 129 6.23 4.74 12.44
C TYR A 129 7.33 4.03 13.24
N GLY A 130 7.31 2.70 13.24
CA GLY A 130 8.40 1.90 13.80
C GLY A 130 9.60 1.88 12.85
N TYR A 131 10.81 1.81 13.42
CA TYR A 131 12.02 1.50 12.66
C TYR A 131 11.92 0.10 12.03
N GLY A 132 12.42 -0.06 10.81
CA GLY A 132 12.44 -1.33 10.08
C GLY A 132 11.20 -1.60 9.21
N LEU A 133 10.29 -0.64 9.07
CA LEU A 133 9.10 -0.75 8.22
C LEU A 133 9.28 -0.14 6.83
N GLY A 134 10.25 0.76 6.65
CA GLY A 134 10.58 1.42 5.39
C GLY A 134 11.38 0.54 4.42
N CYS A 135 11.58 1.04 3.21
CA CYS A 135 12.60 0.52 2.29
C CYS A 135 14.00 0.91 2.81
N THR A 136 15.03 0.22 2.35
CA THR A 136 16.42 0.45 2.77
C THR A 136 16.85 1.91 2.60
N TYR A 137 16.40 2.56 1.54
CA TYR A 137 16.64 3.98 1.27
C TYR A 137 16.08 4.91 2.37
N HIS A 138 14.79 4.80 2.68
CA HIS A 138 14.16 5.68 3.69
C HIS A 138 14.64 5.36 5.12
N GLU A 139 14.94 4.10 5.42
CA GLU A 139 15.52 3.69 6.71
C GLU A 139 16.93 4.26 6.90
N GLY A 140 17.81 4.14 5.90
CA GLY A 140 19.18 4.66 5.97
C GLY A 140 19.26 6.19 6.11
N ARG A 141 18.17 6.89 5.80
CA ARG A 141 18.05 8.35 5.89
C ARG A 141 17.20 8.81 7.08
N ASN A 142 16.77 7.90 7.96
CA ASN A 142 15.89 8.19 9.11
C ASN A 142 14.59 8.93 8.74
N ILE A 143 14.04 8.62 7.55
CA ILE A 143 12.81 9.21 7.01
C ILE A 143 11.80 8.11 6.62
N ALA A 144 11.81 6.99 7.35
CA ALA A 144 10.93 5.85 7.11
C ALA A 144 9.44 6.23 7.07
N PHE A 145 9.03 7.28 7.79
CA PHE A 145 7.67 7.83 7.77
C PHE A 145 7.20 8.34 6.40
N GLN A 146 8.13 8.65 5.50
CA GLN A 146 7.82 9.06 4.13
C GLN A 146 7.71 7.88 3.17
N CYS A 147 8.11 6.67 3.57
CA CYS A 147 8.13 5.49 2.72
C CYS A 147 6.71 4.94 2.46
N SER A 148 6.38 4.65 1.20
CA SER A 148 5.10 4.00 0.83
C SER A 148 4.94 2.63 1.51
N LYS A 149 6.00 1.82 1.57
CA LYS A 149 6.01 0.53 2.26
C LYS A 149 5.63 0.67 3.74
N ALA A 150 6.24 1.62 4.44
CA ALA A 150 5.96 1.84 5.86
C ALA A 150 4.51 2.26 6.09
N ARG A 151 3.96 3.14 5.23
CA ARG A 151 2.56 3.58 5.30
C ARG A 151 1.59 2.43 5.09
N VAL A 152 1.79 1.60 4.06
CA VAL A 152 0.92 0.45 3.78
C VAL A 152 0.94 -0.55 4.94
N LEU A 153 2.13 -0.87 5.47
CA LEU A 153 2.27 -1.78 6.61
C LEU A 153 1.59 -1.24 7.88
N GLN A 154 1.63 0.08 8.08
CA GLN A 154 0.93 0.74 9.19
C GLN A 154 -0.59 0.60 9.04
N TRP A 155 -1.13 0.92 7.86
CA TRP A 155 -2.58 0.77 7.60
C TRP A 155 -3.04 -0.66 7.84
N MET A 156 -2.32 -1.65 7.30
CA MET A 156 -2.63 -3.06 7.51
C MET A 156 -2.59 -3.44 8.99
N SER A 157 -1.55 -3.01 9.72
CA SER A 157 -1.41 -3.32 11.15
C SER A 157 -2.53 -2.72 11.99
N ASN A 158 -2.93 -1.49 11.68
CA ASN A 158 -3.99 -0.80 12.38
C ASN A 158 -5.35 -1.45 12.12
N ILE A 159 -5.63 -1.84 10.87
CA ILE A 159 -6.83 -2.59 10.52
C ILE A 159 -6.85 -3.93 11.28
N CYS A 160 -5.76 -4.69 11.26
CA CYS A 160 -5.68 -5.97 11.96
C CYS A 160 -5.88 -5.81 13.47
N LYS A 161 -5.26 -4.78 14.08
CA LYS A 161 -5.42 -4.50 15.51
C LYS A 161 -6.87 -4.15 15.84
N TYR A 162 -7.43 -3.19 15.11
CA TYR A 162 -8.80 -2.74 15.33
C TYR A 162 -9.80 -3.87 15.14
N VAL A 163 -9.74 -4.58 14.02
CA VAL A 163 -10.65 -5.69 13.72
C VAL A 163 -10.45 -6.85 14.71
N GLY A 164 -9.20 -7.17 15.03
CA GLY A 164 -8.84 -8.28 15.89
C GLY A 164 -9.37 -8.17 17.31
N GLU A 165 -9.51 -6.94 17.84
CA GLU A 165 -10.13 -6.68 19.14
C GLU A 165 -11.59 -7.13 19.22
N PHE A 166 -12.32 -7.15 18.10
CA PHE A 166 -13.74 -7.53 18.07
C PHE A 166 -14.00 -9.00 17.73
N ILE A 167 -13.16 -9.60 16.88
CA ILE A 167 -13.36 -10.98 16.44
C ILE A 167 -12.51 -11.99 17.24
N GLY A 168 -11.77 -11.53 18.26
CA GLY A 168 -10.90 -12.39 19.07
C GLY A 168 -9.70 -12.93 18.28
N LEU A 169 -9.22 -12.18 17.28
CA LEU A 169 -8.08 -12.60 16.46
C LEU A 169 -6.80 -12.52 17.31
N GLN A 170 -6.04 -13.62 17.38
CA GLN A 170 -4.71 -13.59 17.95
C GLN A 170 -3.76 -12.79 17.04
N LEU A 171 -3.33 -11.63 17.52
CA LEU A 171 -2.41 -10.76 16.77
C LEU A 171 -0.98 -11.29 16.88
N ILE A 172 -0.37 -11.59 15.72
CA ILE A 172 0.98 -12.15 15.64
C ILE A 172 1.96 -11.05 15.21
N PRO A 173 2.98 -10.75 16.02
CA PRO A 173 4.08 -9.85 15.67
C PRO A 173 4.71 -10.22 14.31
N GLY A 174 4.81 -9.26 13.39
CA GLY A 174 5.41 -9.43 12.06
C GLY A 174 4.45 -9.98 11.01
N ARG A 175 3.20 -10.24 11.39
CA ARG A 175 2.10 -10.64 10.49
C ARG A 175 0.91 -9.70 10.59
N HIS A 176 0.38 -9.53 11.80
CA HIS A 176 -0.80 -8.68 12.09
C HIS A 176 -0.42 -7.33 12.69
N ILE A 177 0.73 -7.26 13.36
CA ILE A 177 1.22 -6.03 13.98
C ILE A 177 2.63 -5.77 13.44
N ALA A 178 2.88 -4.55 12.99
CA ALA A 178 4.21 -4.03 12.73
C ALA A 178 5.05 -4.07 14.01
N VAL A 179 6.20 -4.76 13.98
CA VAL A 179 7.04 -4.94 15.17
C VAL A 179 8.29 -4.11 15.03
N GLN A 180 8.51 -3.26 16.03
CA GLN A 180 9.84 -2.83 16.42
C GLN A 180 10.26 -3.70 17.60
N LEU A 181 11.38 -4.43 17.52
CA LEU A 181 11.91 -5.11 18.71
C LEU A 181 12.46 -4.06 19.68
N LYS A 182 12.34 -4.31 20.99
CA LYS A 182 12.72 -3.37 22.07
C LYS A 182 14.20 -2.96 22.05
N ASP A 183 15.03 -3.71 21.35
CA ASP A 183 16.48 -3.47 21.17
C ASP A 183 16.81 -2.78 19.83
N GLY A 184 15.79 -2.39 19.04
CA GLY A 184 15.97 -1.81 17.71
C GLY A 184 16.23 -2.84 16.60
N SER A 185 16.21 -4.14 16.90
CA SER A 185 16.41 -5.19 15.89
C SER A 185 15.11 -5.54 15.13
N ARG A 186 15.25 -6.21 13.98
CA ARG A 186 14.15 -6.50 13.04
C ARG A 186 13.70 -7.95 13.20
N MET A 187 12.41 -8.21 13.41
CA MET A 187 11.84 -9.56 13.29
C MET A 187 10.92 -9.64 12.07
N VAL A 188 11.50 -10.01 10.93
CA VAL A 188 10.74 -10.61 9.83
C VAL A 188 10.98 -12.11 9.96
N LYS A 189 9.99 -12.89 10.40
CA LYS A 189 10.06 -14.33 10.18
C LYS A 189 10.01 -14.53 8.67
N PRO A 190 11.00 -15.17 8.02
CA PRO A 190 10.89 -15.52 6.63
C PRO A 190 9.81 -16.60 6.53
N SER A 191 8.59 -16.21 6.18
CA SER A 191 7.76 -17.12 5.40
C SER A 191 8.39 -17.14 4.00
N ASN A 192 8.76 -18.33 3.56
CA ASN A 192 9.50 -18.59 2.33
C ASN A 192 9.15 -17.61 1.19
N GLN A 193 10.21 -16.99 0.64
CA GLN A 193 10.23 -16.14 -0.55
C GLN A 193 9.44 -14.81 -0.50
N ILE A 194 9.84 -13.89 0.37
CA ILE A 194 9.68 -12.46 0.02
C ILE A 194 10.85 -12.12 -0.90
N ARG A 195 10.60 -12.06 -2.22
CA ARG A 195 11.57 -11.53 -3.19
C ARG A 195 12.00 -10.15 -2.70
N ASN A 196 13.28 -9.99 -2.37
CA ASN A 196 13.89 -8.70 -2.04
C ASN A 196 13.85 -7.80 -3.28
N ASN A 197 12.71 -7.17 -3.52
CA ASN A 197 12.63 -6.10 -4.51
C ASN A 197 13.08 -4.81 -3.83
N THR A 198 14.36 -4.50 -4.04
CA THR A 198 14.98 -3.20 -3.81
C THR A 198 14.44 -2.20 -4.82
N TYR A 199 13.23 -1.68 -4.63
CA TYR A 199 12.80 -0.49 -5.36
C TYR A 199 12.03 0.48 -4.45
N CYS A 200 12.63 1.65 -4.31
CA CYS A 200 12.05 2.96 -4.07
C CYS A 200 12.49 3.76 -5.32
#